data_AF-A0AAW6U090-F1
#
_entry.id   AF-A0AAW6U090-F1
#
_cell.length_a   1.000
_cell.length_b   1.000
_cell.length_c   1.000
_cell.angle_alpha   90.00
_cell.angle_beta   90.00
_cell.angle_gamma   90.00
#
_symmetry.space_group_name_H-M   'P 1'
#
loop_
_entity.id
_entity.type
_entity.pdbx_description
1 polymer ?
#
loop_
_entity_poly.entity_id
_entity_poly.type
_entity_poly.pdbx_seq_one_letter_code
_entity_poly.pdbx_strand_id
1 'polypeptide(L)'
;MTTGHTEKRPHVVFCSCAYYETIPQAVKERVFTSLRDAGIAVEAVADLCGMAAGRHPRLRHWARAEPLVVVACFPRAVRWLFEAAGTPLNPERTRLFNMRTQSPEEIARELMKDDGSWMIEEKSAPSAPNHQSSIENHQSDWVPWFPVIDYDRCANCKQCMNFCLFGVYGLSDGGRVEVQNPAGCKTNCPACARMCPRSAIIFPKYADSPINGDDAPPPAEVPQESAPDLRSLLRGDVYDRIRRRAPGQKRFSTDAPDSVPAGPCPTIDALRRDLDIPDDVLASLSGAELQRLRSQARTPEAGDGDKKESRNA
;
A
#
# COMPACT_ATOMS: atom_id res chain seq x y z
N MET A 1 -31.10 -4.53 46.88
CA MET A 1 -31.47 -4.75 45.47
C MET A 1 -30.19 -5.08 44.73
N THR A 2 -29.87 -6.37 44.66
CA THR A 2 -28.69 -6.91 43.97
C THR A 2 -28.97 -6.91 42.47
N THR A 3 -28.45 -5.92 41.76
CA THR A 3 -28.47 -5.86 40.30
C THR A 3 -27.63 -7.00 39.74
N GLY A 4 -28.30 -8.09 39.33
CA GLY A 4 -27.67 -9.17 38.59
C GLY A 4 -27.10 -8.63 37.29
N HIS A 5 -25.78 -8.48 37.24
CA HIS A 5 -25.07 -8.36 35.98
C HIS A 5 -25.11 -9.74 35.34
N THR A 6 -26.01 -9.94 34.39
CA THR A 6 -25.93 -11.10 33.50
C THR A 6 -24.64 -10.95 32.72
N GLU A 7 -23.58 -11.67 33.12
CA GLU A 7 -22.31 -11.77 32.40
C GLU A 7 -22.60 -12.26 30.98
N LYS A 8 -22.76 -11.31 30.05
CA LYS A 8 -22.94 -11.62 28.64
C LYS A 8 -21.58 -12.05 28.10
N ARG A 9 -21.50 -13.32 27.67
CA ARG A 9 -20.31 -13.82 26.98
C ARG A 9 -20.05 -12.98 25.72
N PRO A 10 -18.80 -12.55 25.49
CA PRO A 10 -18.48 -11.78 24.29
C PRO A 10 -18.68 -12.60 23.03
N HIS A 11 -19.16 -11.94 21.98
CA HIS A 11 -19.17 -12.45 20.62
C HIS A 11 -17.78 -12.25 20.03
N VAL A 12 -17.04 -13.32 19.76
CA VAL A 12 -15.64 -13.24 19.28
C VAL A 12 -15.58 -13.55 17.80
N VAL A 13 -15.09 -12.60 17.00
CA VAL A 13 -14.87 -12.73 15.55
C VAL A 13 -13.37 -12.83 15.28
N PHE A 14 -12.97 -13.82 14.49
CA PHE A 14 -11.58 -14.02 14.07
C PHE A 14 -11.44 -13.89 12.56
N CYS A 15 -10.53 -13.02 12.09
CA CYS A 15 -10.28 -12.82 10.67
C CYS A 15 -9.02 -13.56 10.21
N SER A 16 -9.17 -14.55 9.34
CA SER A 16 -8.04 -15.37 8.85
C SER A 16 -7.18 -14.68 7.76
N CYS A 17 -7.60 -13.51 7.26
CA CYS A 17 -6.95 -12.78 6.16
C CYS A 17 -6.54 -13.71 5.00
N ALA A 18 -7.46 -14.54 4.54
CA ALA A 18 -7.17 -15.70 3.68
C ALA A 18 -6.54 -15.35 2.32
N TYR A 19 -6.71 -14.13 1.83
CA TYR A 19 -6.25 -13.70 0.51
C TYR A 19 -4.91 -12.97 0.50
N TYR A 20 -4.31 -12.71 1.67
CA TYR A 20 -3.10 -11.89 1.77
C TYR A 20 -2.28 -12.28 3.00
N GLU A 21 -1.00 -12.56 2.82
CA GLU A 21 -0.08 -12.94 3.90
C GLU A 21 0.40 -11.75 4.75
N THR A 22 -0.52 -10.85 5.13
CA THR A 22 -0.17 -9.73 6.02
C THR A 22 0.07 -10.16 7.47
N ILE A 23 -0.40 -11.36 7.83
CA ILE A 23 -0.19 -12.01 9.13
C ILE A 23 0.31 -13.43 8.85
N PRO A 24 1.49 -13.83 9.37
CA PRO A 24 2.04 -15.16 9.15
C PRO A 24 1.07 -16.27 9.57
N GLN A 25 1.00 -17.36 8.80
CA GLN A 25 0.10 -18.49 9.06
C GLN A 25 0.27 -19.07 10.48
N ALA A 26 1.52 -19.24 10.92
CA ALA A 26 1.83 -19.73 12.27
C ALA A 26 1.34 -18.80 13.40
N VAL A 27 1.19 -17.49 13.15
CA VAL A 27 0.59 -16.57 14.15
C VAL A 27 -0.91 -16.82 14.21
N LYS A 28 -1.59 -16.87 13.06
CA LYS A 28 -3.05 -17.12 12.98
C LYS A 28 -3.43 -18.43 13.66
N GLU A 29 -2.69 -19.51 13.39
CA GLU A 29 -2.93 -20.83 13.97
C GLU A 29 -2.71 -20.84 15.49
N ARG A 30 -1.66 -20.18 15.99
CA ARG A 30 -1.39 -20.07 17.43
C ARG A 30 -2.47 -19.27 18.15
N VAL A 31 -2.90 -18.14 17.59
CA VAL A 31 -4.01 -17.34 18.16
C VAL A 31 -5.29 -18.16 18.20
N PHE A 32 -5.66 -18.78 17.07
CA PHE A 32 -6.88 -19.56 16.98
C PHE A 32 -6.88 -20.76 17.93
N THR A 33 -5.75 -21.47 18.03
CA THR A 33 -5.56 -22.58 18.98
C THR A 33 -5.67 -22.10 20.42
N SER A 34 -5.02 -20.98 20.78
CA SER A 34 -5.08 -20.42 22.13
C SER A 34 -6.51 -20.05 22.53
N LEU A 35 -7.29 -19.47 21.62
CA LEU A 35 -8.71 -19.14 21.86
C LEU A 35 -9.57 -20.39 22.05
N ARG A 36 -9.34 -21.43 21.24
CA ARG A 36 -10.06 -22.70 21.35
C ARG A 36 -9.73 -23.43 22.66
N ASP A 37 -8.46 -23.49 23.02
CA ASP A 37 -7.98 -24.18 24.22
C ASP A 37 -8.44 -23.44 25.50
N ALA A 38 -8.68 -22.13 25.41
CA ALA A 38 -9.35 -21.33 26.42
C ALA A 38 -10.88 -21.59 26.52
N GLY A 39 -11.46 -22.42 25.66
CA GLY A 39 -12.90 -22.72 25.65
C GLY A 39 -13.77 -21.58 25.11
N ILE A 40 -13.19 -20.64 24.36
CA ILE A 40 -13.87 -19.44 23.86
C ILE A 40 -14.53 -19.76 22.52
N ALA A 41 -15.82 -19.47 22.40
CA ALA A 41 -16.54 -19.65 21.13
C ALA A 41 -16.13 -18.56 20.14
N VAL A 42 -15.51 -18.95 19.03
CA VAL A 42 -14.99 -18.05 18.00
C VAL A 42 -15.73 -18.24 16.68
N GLU A 43 -16.20 -17.16 16.10
CA GLU A 43 -16.72 -17.10 14.74
C GLU A 43 -15.59 -16.68 13.78
N ALA A 44 -14.99 -17.66 13.10
CA ALA A 44 -13.93 -17.40 12.13
C ALA A 44 -14.50 -17.02 10.75
N VAL A 45 -13.86 -16.04 10.11
CA VAL A 45 -14.16 -15.62 8.73
C VAL A 45 -12.90 -15.55 7.88
N ALA A 46 -13.05 -15.82 6.58
CA ALA A 46 -11.94 -15.82 5.63
C ALA A 46 -11.28 -14.44 5.54
N ASP A 47 -12.06 -13.37 5.35
CA ASP A 47 -11.53 -12.02 5.16
C ASP A 47 -12.56 -10.93 5.46
N LEU A 48 -12.28 -10.10 6.47
CA LEU A 48 -13.15 -8.95 6.79
C LEU A 48 -13.17 -7.90 5.68
N CYS A 49 -12.09 -7.77 4.90
CA CYS A 49 -12.04 -6.79 3.81
C CYS A 49 -13.08 -7.12 2.73
N GLY A 50 -13.13 -8.37 2.26
CA GLY A 50 -14.14 -8.84 1.32
C GLY A 50 -15.57 -8.68 1.84
N MET A 51 -15.80 -9.03 3.11
CA MET A 51 -17.11 -8.85 3.75
C MET A 51 -17.53 -7.38 3.81
N ALA A 52 -16.60 -6.48 4.12
CA ALA A 52 -16.87 -5.05 4.20
C ALA A 52 -17.17 -4.44 2.82
N ALA A 53 -16.40 -4.80 1.80
CA ALA A 53 -16.65 -4.36 0.43
C ALA A 53 -18.03 -4.77 -0.08
N GLY A 54 -18.50 -5.97 0.28
CA GLY A 54 -19.82 -6.48 -0.05
C GLY A 54 -20.94 -6.09 0.94
N ARG A 55 -20.66 -5.28 1.97
CA ARG A 55 -21.61 -4.92 3.05
C ARG A 55 -22.34 -6.12 3.65
N HIS A 56 -21.60 -7.18 3.95
CA HIS A 56 -22.18 -8.46 4.36
C HIS A 56 -23.08 -8.33 5.62
N PRO A 57 -24.31 -8.89 5.64
CA PRO A 57 -25.27 -8.71 6.76
C PRO A 57 -24.74 -9.11 8.15
N ARG A 58 -23.83 -10.09 8.22
CA ARG A 58 -23.15 -10.49 9.48
C ARG A 58 -22.42 -9.33 10.16
N LEU A 59 -21.84 -8.39 9.42
CA LEU A 59 -21.17 -7.22 10.00
C LEU A 59 -22.15 -6.39 10.85
N ARG A 60 -23.39 -6.22 10.36
CA ARG A 60 -24.47 -5.54 11.09
C ARG A 60 -24.91 -6.30 12.33
N HIS A 61 -24.93 -7.63 12.26
CA HIS A 61 -25.26 -8.47 13.40
C HIS A 61 -24.20 -8.34 14.50
N TRP A 62 -22.91 -8.45 14.15
CA TRP A 62 -21.80 -8.31 15.09
C TRP A 62 -21.72 -6.91 15.70
N ALA A 63 -21.86 -5.86 14.89
CA ALA A 63 -21.85 -4.47 15.39
C ALA A 63 -22.98 -4.17 16.41
N ARG A 64 -24.02 -5.03 16.47
CA ARG A 64 -25.12 -4.97 17.45
C ARG A 64 -24.96 -5.97 18.59
N ALA A 65 -24.04 -6.93 18.47
CA ALA A 65 -23.77 -7.91 19.50
C ALA A 65 -23.01 -7.24 20.66
N GLU A 66 -23.33 -7.63 21.88
CA GLU A 66 -22.75 -7.00 23.08
C GLU A 66 -22.40 -8.05 24.13
N PRO A 67 -21.13 -8.12 24.59
CA PRO A 67 -19.95 -7.41 24.08
C PRO A 67 -19.40 -8.00 22.76
N LEU A 68 -18.76 -7.20 21.90
CA LEU A 68 -18.10 -7.66 20.65
C LEU A 68 -16.57 -7.66 20.81
N VAL A 69 -15.92 -8.72 20.37
CA VAL A 69 -14.46 -8.81 20.27
C VAL A 69 -14.08 -9.18 18.85
N VAL A 70 -13.15 -8.44 18.24
CA VAL A 70 -12.65 -8.73 16.89
C VAL A 70 -11.14 -8.91 16.94
N VAL A 71 -10.68 -10.09 16.54
CA VAL A 71 -9.27 -10.46 16.40
C VAL A 71 -8.93 -10.44 14.91
N ALA A 72 -8.20 -9.42 14.48
CA ALA A 72 -7.95 -9.15 13.06
C ALA A 72 -6.61 -8.40 12.85
N CYS A 73 -6.59 -7.41 11.97
CA CYS A 73 -5.45 -6.53 11.73
C CYS A 73 -5.54 -5.26 12.60
N PHE A 74 -4.88 -4.16 12.18
CA PHE A 74 -4.83 -2.92 12.95
C PHE A 74 -6.22 -2.41 13.37
N PRO A 75 -6.42 -1.95 14.62
CA PRO A 75 -7.74 -1.55 15.13
C PRO A 75 -8.38 -0.43 14.32
N ARG A 76 -7.57 0.56 13.92
CA ARG A 76 -7.98 1.66 13.05
C ARG A 76 -8.49 1.16 11.70
N ALA A 77 -7.82 0.18 11.08
CA ALA A 77 -8.27 -0.42 9.83
C ALA A 77 -9.62 -1.14 10.00
N VAL A 78 -9.77 -1.94 11.08
CA VAL A 78 -11.02 -2.66 11.38
C VAL A 78 -12.18 -1.69 11.61
N ARG A 79 -11.97 -0.63 12.41
CA ARG A 79 -12.99 0.40 12.66
C ARG A 79 -13.53 0.99 11.35
N TRP A 80 -12.64 1.41 10.45
CA TRP A 80 -13.05 2.05 9.20
C TRP A 80 -13.55 1.07 8.13
N LEU A 81 -13.21 -0.22 8.23
CA LEU A 81 -13.85 -1.28 7.43
C LEU A 81 -15.33 -1.43 7.79
N PHE A 82 -15.66 -1.44 9.09
CA PHE A 82 -17.04 -1.51 9.56
C PHE A 82 -17.84 -0.25 9.22
N GLU A 83 -17.21 0.93 9.31
CA GLU A 83 -17.81 2.19 8.83
C GLU A 83 -18.10 2.13 7.32
N ALA A 84 -17.14 1.70 6.50
CA ALA A 84 -17.30 1.57 5.05
C ALA A 84 -18.44 0.60 4.68
N ALA A 85 -18.64 -0.46 5.48
CA ALA A 85 -19.76 -1.39 5.34
C ALA A 85 -21.12 -0.76 5.70
N GLY A 86 -21.15 0.39 6.37
CA GLY A 86 -22.35 1.06 6.87
C GLY A 86 -22.79 0.57 8.25
N THR A 87 -21.86 -0.01 9.03
CA THR A 87 -22.13 -0.62 10.34
C THR A 87 -21.08 -0.16 11.35
N PRO A 88 -21.04 1.13 11.73
CA PRO A 88 -20.08 1.67 12.71
C PRO A 88 -20.00 0.80 13.97
N LEU A 89 -18.77 0.55 14.42
CA LEU A 89 -18.53 -0.10 15.71
C LEU A 89 -18.68 0.91 16.85
N ASN A 90 -19.27 0.49 17.96
CA ASN A 90 -19.27 1.27 19.20
C ASN A 90 -17.96 0.98 19.97
N PRO A 91 -17.07 1.97 20.16
CA PRO A 91 -15.80 1.77 20.86
C PRO A 91 -15.98 1.38 22.34
N GLU A 92 -17.08 1.78 22.98
CA GLU A 92 -17.37 1.43 24.39
C GLU A 92 -17.83 -0.01 24.56
N ARG A 93 -18.07 -0.75 23.47
CA ARG A 93 -18.64 -2.11 23.49
C ARG A 93 -17.86 -3.09 22.63
N THR A 94 -16.81 -2.60 21.96
CA THR A 94 -16.02 -3.37 21.00
C THR A 94 -14.56 -3.40 21.42
N ARG A 95 -13.99 -4.60 21.53
CA ARG A 95 -12.56 -4.80 21.75
C ARG A 95 -11.91 -5.26 20.46
N LEU A 96 -10.82 -4.62 20.07
CA LEU A 96 -10.10 -4.92 18.84
C LEU A 96 -8.69 -5.42 19.19
N PHE A 97 -8.32 -6.57 18.65
CA PHE A 97 -7.00 -7.16 18.80
C PHE A 97 -6.29 -7.25 17.45
N ASN A 98 -5.05 -6.80 17.42
CA ASN A 98 -4.19 -6.72 16.26
C ASN A 98 -3.17 -7.85 16.21
N MET A 99 -3.43 -8.84 15.36
CA MET A 99 -2.49 -9.95 15.16
C MET A 99 -1.21 -9.57 14.40
N ARG A 100 -1.08 -8.34 13.89
CA ARG A 100 0.15 -7.89 13.21
C ARG A 100 1.24 -7.46 14.19
N THR A 101 0.87 -6.99 15.39
CA THR A 101 1.81 -6.44 16.37
C THR A 101 1.70 -7.08 17.75
N GLN A 102 0.55 -7.66 18.10
CA GLN A 102 0.35 -8.36 19.37
C GLN A 102 0.69 -9.84 19.24
N SER A 103 1.27 -10.41 20.30
CA SER A 103 1.54 -11.85 20.37
C SER A 103 0.27 -12.67 20.65
N PRO A 104 0.22 -13.95 20.26
CA PRO A 104 -0.90 -14.83 20.58
C PRO A 104 -1.21 -14.92 22.07
N GLU A 105 -0.18 -14.94 22.91
CA GLU A 105 -0.27 -15.06 24.35
C GLU A 105 -0.81 -13.78 25.00
N GLU A 106 -0.47 -12.61 24.47
CA GLU A 106 -1.06 -11.32 24.88
C GLU A 106 -2.54 -11.28 24.51
N ILE A 107 -2.90 -11.59 23.26
CA ILE A 107 -4.30 -11.60 22.81
C ILE A 107 -5.14 -12.54 23.68
N ALA A 108 -4.67 -13.77 23.92
CA ALA A 108 -5.40 -14.74 24.73
C ALA A 108 -5.56 -14.27 26.19
N ARG A 109 -4.49 -13.75 26.79
CA ARG A 109 -4.50 -13.24 28.17
C ARG A 109 -5.44 -12.05 28.33
N GLU A 110 -5.40 -11.10 27.41
CA GLU A 110 -6.29 -9.95 27.43
C GLU A 110 -7.74 -10.37 27.22
N LEU A 111 -8.03 -11.35 26.35
CA LEU A 111 -9.39 -11.85 26.16
C LEU A 111 -9.98 -12.46 27.43
N MET A 112 -9.13 -13.08 28.26
CA MET A 112 -9.51 -13.69 29.54
C MET A 112 -9.64 -12.69 30.70
N LYS A 113 -9.16 -11.45 30.53
CA LYS A 113 -9.41 -10.38 31.51
C LYS A 113 -10.88 -9.99 31.44
N ASP A 114 -11.62 -10.37 32.48
CA ASP A 114 -13.06 -10.21 32.66
C ASP A 114 -13.46 -8.81 33.15
N ASP A 115 -12.55 -7.85 33.10
CA ASP A 115 -12.56 -6.69 33.98
C ASP A 115 -12.54 -5.38 33.22
N GLY A 116 -13.61 -5.10 32.45
CA GLY A 116 -14.12 -3.74 32.17
C GLY A 116 -13.13 -2.67 31.67
N SER A 117 -11.91 -3.04 31.27
CA SER A 117 -10.84 -2.13 30.89
C SER A 117 -10.87 -1.99 29.36
N TRP A 118 -11.59 -0.97 28.92
CA TRP A 118 -11.71 -0.56 27.53
C TRP A 118 -10.40 0.09 27.05
N MET A 119 -9.37 -0.72 26.83
CA MET A 119 -8.11 -0.24 26.28
C MET A 119 -8.20 -0.20 24.76
N ILE A 120 -8.26 1.01 24.21
CA ILE A 120 -7.83 1.31 22.85
C ILE A 120 -6.32 1.49 22.98
N GLU A 121 -5.51 0.57 22.47
CA GLU A 121 -4.05 0.61 22.62
C GLU A 121 -3.48 1.97 22.18
N GLU A 122 -2.78 2.66 23.07
CA GLU A 122 -2.12 3.96 22.79
C GLU A 122 -0.64 3.84 22.39
N LYS A 123 -0.07 2.64 22.26
CA LYS A 123 1.31 2.46 21.76
C LYS A 123 1.59 1.01 21.37
N SER A 124 1.57 0.74 20.07
CA SER A 124 2.04 -0.53 19.51
C SER A 124 3.58 -0.60 19.53
N ALA A 125 4.11 -1.79 19.83
CA ALA A 125 5.52 -2.11 19.69
C ALA A 125 5.99 -1.91 18.23
N PRO A 126 7.27 -1.55 17.99
CA PRO A 126 7.78 -1.27 16.66
C PRO A 126 7.62 -2.50 15.75
N SER A 127 6.90 -2.28 14.63
CA SER A 127 6.67 -3.26 13.59
C SER A 127 7.99 -3.86 13.09
N ALA A 128 8.08 -5.19 13.08
CA ALA A 128 9.20 -5.89 12.45
C ALA A 128 9.23 -5.60 10.93
N PRO A 129 10.41 -5.40 10.32
CA PRO A 129 10.51 -5.00 8.93
C PRO A 129 10.23 -6.17 7.97
N ASN A 130 9.46 -5.85 6.92
CA ASN A 130 9.30 -6.54 5.64
C ASN A 130 8.96 -8.04 5.64
N HIS A 131 7.72 -8.35 5.25
CA HIS A 131 7.44 -9.57 4.50
C HIS A 131 6.74 -9.22 3.19
N GLN A 132 7.35 -9.70 2.11
CA GLN A 132 6.91 -9.52 0.74
C GLN A 132 5.54 -10.17 0.58
N SER A 133 4.57 -9.42 0.06
CA SER A 133 3.19 -9.85 -0.09
C SER A 133 3.05 -10.87 -1.20
N SER A 134 3.17 -12.15 -0.84
CA SER A 134 2.83 -13.28 -1.70
C SER A 134 1.32 -13.46 -1.66
N ILE A 135 0.67 -13.40 -2.82
CA ILE A 135 -0.74 -13.71 -2.98
C ILE A 135 -0.84 -15.25 -3.00
N GLU A 136 -1.14 -15.87 -1.85
CA GLU A 136 -1.56 -17.27 -1.83
C GLU A 136 -3.07 -17.33 -2.18
N ASN A 137 -3.34 -17.98 -3.32
CA ASN A 137 -4.64 -18.15 -3.98
C ASN A 137 -5.61 -18.98 -3.09
N HIS A 138 -6.94 -18.89 -3.17
CA HIS A 138 -7.72 -19.68 -4.13
C HIS A 138 -9.24 -19.35 -4.10
N GLN A 139 -9.81 -19.13 -5.30
CA GLN A 139 -11.23 -19.24 -5.73
C GLN A 139 -12.09 -17.97 -5.92
N SER A 140 -11.57 -16.75 -5.79
CA SER A 140 -12.27 -15.55 -6.29
C SER A 140 -11.41 -14.79 -7.29
N ASP A 141 -12.00 -14.38 -8.42
CA ASP A 141 -11.31 -13.57 -9.45
C ASP A 141 -10.83 -12.22 -8.92
N TRP A 142 -11.37 -11.79 -7.78
CA TRP A 142 -11.07 -10.53 -7.13
C TRP A 142 -10.51 -10.72 -5.72
N VAL A 143 -9.35 -10.11 -5.49
CA VAL A 143 -8.73 -9.97 -4.16
C VAL A 143 -9.26 -8.67 -3.54
N PRO A 144 -9.80 -8.67 -2.30
CA PRO A 144 -10.35 -7.48 -1.64
C PRO A 144 -9.28 -6.43 -1.26
N TRP A 145 -8.70 -5.80 -2.29
CA TRP A 145 -7.79 -4.68 -2.20
C TRP A 145 -8.55 -3.39 -2.49
N PHE A 146 -8.80 -2.58 -1.46
CA PHE A 146 -9.46 -1.29 -1.60
C PHE A 146 -9.11 -0.37 -0.42
N PRO A 147 -9.17 0.96 -0.61
CA PRO A 147 -8.97 1.91 0.47
C PRO A 147 -10.18 1.96 1.40
N VAL A 148 -9.95 2.22 2.68
CA VAL A 148 -10.95 2.75 3.62
C VAL A 148 -10.50 4.12 4.11
N ILE A 149 -11.46 4.97 4.49
CA ILE A 149 -11.18 6.35 4.87
C ILE A 149 -11.34 6.49 6.37
N ASP A 150 -10.28 6.93 7.02
CA ASP A 150 -10.29 7.41 8.39
C ASP A 150 -10.88 8.81 8.44
N TYR A 151 -12.13 8.88 8.86
CA TYR A 151 -12.83 10.14 8.90
C TYR A 151 -12.50 11.02 10.10
N ASP A 152 -11.87 10.48 11.15
CA ASP A 152 -11.37 11.30 12.26
C ASP A 152 -10.17 12.14 11.80
N ARG A 153 -9.40 11.66 10.81
CA ARG A 153 -8.27 12.38 10.21
C ARG A 153 -8.60 13.13 8.93
N CYS A 154 -9.62 12.71 8.19
CA CYS A 154 -9.94 13.25 6.87
C CYS A 154 -10.49 14.69 6.94
N ALA A 155 -9.79 15.63 6.32
CA ALA A 155 -10.24 17.02 6.17
C ALA A 155 -11.15 17.26 4.93
N ASN A 156 -11.64 16.19 4.29
CA ASN A 156 -12.47 16.23 3.08
C ASN A 156 -11.89 17.09 1.93
N CYS A 157 -10.56 17.07 1.74
CA CYS A 157 -9.85 17.89 0.73
C CYS A 157 -10.01 17.41 -0.73
N LYS A 158 -10.63 16.25 -0.95
CA LYS A 158 -10.92 15.65 -2.27
C LYS A 158 -9.70 15.28 -3.14
N GLN A 159 -8.48 15.38 -2.60
CA GLN A 159 -7.26 15.04 -3.36
C GLN A 159 -7.23 13.57 -3.80
N CYS A 160 -7.60 12.64 -2.91
CA CYS A 160 -7.66 11.21 -3.24
C CYS A 160 -8.66 10.90 -4.37
N MET A 161 -9.81 11.59 -4.38
CA MET A 161 -10.82 11.48 -5.43
C MET A 161 -10.28 11.98 -6.77
N ASN A 162 -9.69 13.18 -6.79
CA ASN A 162 -9.17 13.79 -8.02
C ASN A 162 -7.98 13.03 -8.61
N PHE A 163 -7.22 12.32 -7.78
CA PHE A 163 -6.06 11.55 -8.21
C PHE A 163 -6.40 10.15 -8.71
N CYS A 164 -7.48 9.54 -8.21
CA CYS A 164 -7.79 8.15 -8.54
C CYS A 164 -8.36 8.05 -9.96
N LEU A 165 -7.53 7.59 -10.90
CA LEU A 165 -7.94 7.34 -12.29
C LEU A 165 -8.94 6.18 -12.45
N PHE A 166 -9.10 5.35 -11.42
CA PHE A 166 -9.94 4.14 -11.47
C PHE A 166 -11.37 4.36 -10.96
N GLY A 167 -11.73 5.59 -10.59
CA GLY A 167 -13.10 5.91 -10.13
C GLY A 167 -13.51 5.20 -8.85
N VAL A 168 -12.56 4.91 -7.95
CA VAL A 168 -12.82 4.23 -6.67
C VAL A 168 -13.63 5.11 -5.72
N TYR A 169 -13.39 6.42 -5.78
CA TYR A 169 -14.00 7.42 -4.89
C TYR A 169 -15.14 8.16 -5.59
N GLY A 170 -16.13 8.58 -4.81
CA GLY A 170 -17.15 9.53 -5.22
C GLY A 170 -17.54 10.47 -4.07
N LEU A 171 -18.50 11.35 -4.32
CA LEU A 171 -19.07 12.23 -3.31
C LEU A 171 -20.40 11.67 -2.82
N SER A 172 -20.62 11.74 -1.51
CA SER A 172 -21.94 11.53 -0.91
C SER A 172 -22.83 12.75 -1.10
N ASP A 173 -24.12 12.62 -0.74
CA ASP A 173 -25.09 13.72 -0.77
C ASP A 173 -24.64 14.90 0.11
N GLY A 174 -23.89 14.64 1.18
CA GLY A 174 -23.30 15.64 2.06
C GLY A 174 -21.99 16.25 1.54
N GLY A 175 -21.56 15.91 0.31
CA GLY A 175 -20.32 16.40 -0.29
C GLY A 175 -19.05 15.80 0.33
N ARG A 176 -19.16 14.68 1.05
CA ARG A 176 -18.03 13.95 1.65
C ARG A 176 -17.48 12.94 0.65
N VAL A 177 -16.16 12.78 0.61
CA VAL A 177 -15.54 11.70 -0.18
C VAL A 177 -15.85 10.34 0.45
N GLU A 178 -16.34 9.41 -0.37
CA GLU A 178 -16.62 8.02 0.01
C GLU A 178 -16.04 7.06 -1.03
N VAL A 179 -15.77 5.82 -0.60
CA VAL A 179 -15.35 4.74 -1.50
C VAL A 179 -16.60 4.08 -2.07
N GLN A 180 -16.92 4.40 -3.33
CA GLN A 180 -18.13 3.93 -4.00
C GLN A 180 -17.89 2.66 -4.83
N ASN A 181 -16.69 2.52 -5.39
CA ASN A 181 -16.32 1.37 -6.23
C ASN A 181 -15.06 0.68 -5.69
N PRO A 182 -15.15 -0.09 -4.59
CA PRO A 182 -13.99 -0.76 -4.00
C PRO A 182 -13.33 -1.75 -4.97
N ALA A 183 -14.12 -2.45 -5.79
CA ALA A 183 -13.62 -3.41 -6.77
C ALA A 183 -12.84 -2.77 -7.94
N GLY A 184 -13.05 -1.47 -8.19
CA GLY A 184 -12.30 -0.72 -9.19
C GLY A 184 -10.86 -0.40 -8.78
N CYS A 185 -10.47 -0.61 -7.52
CA CYS A 185 -9.12 -0.27 -7.07
C CYS A 185 -8.09 -1.20 -7.71
N LYS A 186 -7.09 -0.62 -8.39
CA LYS A 186 -5.96 -1.41 -8.91
C LYS A 186 -5.22 -2.08 -7.74
N THR A 187 -5.20 -3.41 -7.77
CA THR A 187 -4.51 -4.24 -6.78
C THR A 187 -3.09 -3.74 -6.54
N ASN A 188 -2.70 -3.63 -5.27
CA ASN A 188 -1.39 -3.18 -4.80
C ASN A 188 -1.02 -1.72 -5.14
N CYS A 189 -1.98 -0.86 -5.50
CA CYS A 189 -1.76 0.57 -5.69
C CYS A 189 -2.15 1.39 -4.45
N PRO A 190 -1.18 1.87 -3.62
CA PRO A 190 -1.45 2.71 -2.45
C PRO A 190 -1.30 4.21 -2.74
N ALA A 191 -1.25 4.63 -4.00
CA ALA A 191 -0.81 5.98 -4.38
C ALA A 191 -1.70 7.10 -3.80
N CYS A 192 -3.02 6.88 -3.71
CA CYS A 192 -3.94 7.81 -3.06
C CYS A 192 -3.71 7.96 -1.55
N ALA A 193 -3.11 6.97 -0.88
CA ALA A 193 -2.75 7.08 0.52
C ALA A 193 -1.48 7.90 0.74
N ARG A 194 -0.48 7.77 -0.15
CA ARG A 194 0.77 8.54 -0.09
C ARG A 194 0.58 10.05 -0.31
N MET A 195 -0.41 10.43 -1.13
CA MET A 195 -0.70 11.84 -1.38
C MET A 195 -1.58 12.50 -0.30
N CYS A 196 -2.20 11.71 0.59
CA CYS A 196 -3.16 12.25 1.54
C CYS A 196 -2.43 13.08 2.61
N PRO A 197 -2.67 14.39 2.74
CA PRO A 197 -1.91 15.25 3.66
C PRO A 197 -2.23 14.97 5.14
N ARG A 198 -3.26 14.16 5.41
CA ARG A 198 -3.69 13.78 6.77
C ARG A 198 -3.47 12.30 7.06
N SER A 199 -2.86 11.55 6.13
CA SER A 199 -2.69 10.09 6.23
C SER A 199 -3.99 9.37 6.60
N ALA A 200 -5.11 9.83 6.02
CA ALA A 200 -6.46 9.35 6.33
C ALA A 200 -6.88 8.13 5.50
N ILE A 201 -6.22 7.86 4.38
CA ILE A 201 -6.54 6.71 3.53
C ILE A 201 -5.77 5.48 4.04
N ILE A 202 -6.48 4.38 4.27
CA ILE A 202 -5.94 3.14 4.82
C ILE A 202 -6.14 2.01 3.82
N PHE A 203 -5.11 1.21 3.61
CA PHE A 203 -5.16 -0.07 2.91
C PHE A 203 -4.81 -1.19 3.91
N PRO A 204 -5.79 -1.91 4.49
CA PRO A 204 -5.55 -2.88 5.56
C PRO A 204 -4.51 -3.97 5.21
N LYS A 205 -4.47 -4.34 3.92
CA LYS A 205 -3.59 -5.38 3.37
C LYS A 205 -2.20 -4.84 2.97
N TYR A 206 -1.96 -3.54 3.06
CA TYR A 206 -0.66 -2.97 2.76
C TYR A 206 0.36 -3.30 3.85
N ALA A 207 1.63 -3.43 3.46
CA ALA A 207 2.69 -3.79 4.37
C ALA A 207 3.03 -2.62 5.31
N ASP A 208 3.32 -1.44 4.74
CA ASP A 208 3.99 -0.39 5.50
C ASP A 208 3.04 0.52 6.28
N SER A 209 3.53 0.96 7.43
CA SER A 209 2.94 2.01 8.25
C SER A 209 3.15 3.39 7.61
N PRO A 210 2.22 4.35 7.72
CA PRO A 210 0.90 4.29 8.39
C PRO A 210 -0.25 3.90 7.45
N ILE A 211 0.05 3.55 6.18
CA ILE A 211 -0.96 3.26 5.16
C ILE A 211 -1.76 2.00 5.51
N ASN A 212 -1.13 1.05 6.20
CA ASN A 212 -1.75 -0.20 6.64
C ASN A 212 -2.78 -0.05 7.79
N GLY A 213 -2.93 1.16 8.34
CA GLY A 213 -3.81 1.44 9.48
C GLY A 213 -3.10 1.41 10.83
N ASP A 214 -1.78 1.27 10.86
CA ASP A 214 -0.99 1.54 12.05
C ASP A 214 -1.12 3.00 12.47
N ASP A 215 -1.14 3.24 13.78
CA ASP A 215 -1.26 4.56 14.41
C ASP A 215 0.09 5.24 14.62
N ALA A 216 1.19 4.60 14.21
CA ALA A 216 2.48 5.23 14.22
C ALA A 216 2.43 6.60 13.51
N PRO A 217 3.05 7.64 14.11
CA PRO A 217 3.24 8.89 13.38
C PRO A 217 3.91 8.56 12.05
N PRO A 218 3.52 9.23 10.94
CA PRO A 218 4.22 9.05 9.68
C PRO A 218 5.72 9.19 9.97
N PRO A 219 6.58 8.34 9.37
CA PRO A 219 8.02 8.42 9.61
C PRO A 219 8.41 9.89 9.51
N ALA A 220 8.99 10.40 10.61
CA ALA A 220 9.33 11.81 10.79
C ALA A 220 9.87 12.28 9.45
N GLU A 221 9.20 13.28 8.88
CA GLU A 221 9.44 13.80 7.54
C GLU A 221 10.89 13.54 7.18
N VAL A 222 11.16 12.63 6.22
CA VAL A 222 12.42 12.73 5.48
C VAL A 222 12.47 14.21 5.19
N PRO A 223 13.49 14.96 5.69
CA PRO A 223 13.49 16.39 5.53
C PRO A 223 13.08 16.62 4.11
N GLN A 224 11.94 17.28 3.90
CA GLN A 224 11.65 17.76 2.57
C GLN A 224 12.90 18.59 2.33
N GLU A 225 13.86 18.06 1.58
CA GLU A 225 14.89 18.85 0.96
C GLU A 225 14.04 19.80 0.18
N SER A 226 13.81 20.96 0.81
CA SER A 226 12.94 22.01 0.37
C SER A 226 13.28 22.14 -1.09
N ALA A 227 12.36 21.70 -1.97
CA ALA A 227 12.66 21.43 -3.37
C ALA A 227 13.64 22.52 -3.81
N PRO A 228 14.93 22.20 -4.05
CA PRO A 228 16.01 23.17 -3.94
C PRO A 228 15.56 24.38 -4.70
N ASP A 229 15.37 25.51 -3.99
CA ASP A 229 14.53 26.63 -4.44
C ASP A 229 14.70 26.76 -5.94
N LEU A 230 13.67 26.40 -6.70
CA LEU A 230 13.81 26.26 -8.15
C LEU A 230 14.37 27.57 -8.72
N ARG A 231 14.07 28.71 -8.07
CA ARG A 231 14.68 30.00 -8.39
C ARG A 231 16.17 30.04 -8.11
N SER A 232 16.66 29.52 -6.98
CA SER A 232 18.08 29.36 -6.64
C SER A 232 18.84 28.43 -7.60
N LEU A 233 18.26 27.32 -8.03
CA LEU A 233 18.86 26.44 -9.05
C LEU A 233 18.80 27.06 -10.46
N LEU A 234 17.77 27.85 -10.74
CA LEU A 234 17.63 28.66 -11.95
C LEU A 234 18.29 30.05 -11.82
N ARG A 235 19.12 30.33 -10.78
CA ARG A 235 19.96 31.56 -10.68
C ARG A 235 21.15 31.52 -11.64
N GLY A 236 20.89 31.11 -12.87
CA GLY A 236 21.68 31.49 -14.03
C GLY A 236 20.67 31.94 -15.06
N ASP A 237 20.84 33.15 -15.61
CA ASP A 237 20.01 33.59 -16.71
C ASP A 237 20.25 32.63 -17.89
N VAL A 238 19.31 31.70 -18.06
CA VAL A 238 19.34 30.65 -19.08
C VAL A 238 19.49 31.30 -20.45
N TYR A 239 18.92 32.48 -20.64
CA TYR A 239 19.01 33.25 -21.87
C TYR A 239 20.41 33.84 -22.08
N ASP A 240 21.11 34.28 -21.03
CA ASP A 240 22.51 34.69 -21.14
C ASP A 240 23.43 33.50 -21.43
N ARG A 241 23.17 32.33 -20.84
CA ARG A 241 23.90 31.09 -21.16
C ARG A 241 23.68 30.62 -22.60
N ILE A 242 22.49 30.85 -23.16
CA ILE A 242 22.17 30.56 -24.56
C ILE A 242 22.77 31.63 -25.49
N ARG A 243 22.73 32.92 -25.12
CA ARG A 243 23.35 34.02 -25.90
C ARG A 243 24.87 33.95 -25.95
N ARG A 244 25.50 33.47 -24.88
CA ARG A 244 26.95 33.24 -24.81
C ARG A 244 27.39 31.92 -25.48
N ARG A 245 26.46 31.13 -26.04
CA ARG A 245 26.85 30.02 -26.93
C ARG A 245 27.43 30.62 -28.20
N ALA A 246 28.75 30.55 -28.35
CA ALA A 246 29.40 30.85 -29.62
C ALA A 246 28.79 29.97 -30.74
N PRO A 247 28.63 30.50 -31.97
CA PRO A 247 28.13 29.70 -33.07
C PRO A 247 29.22 28.70 -33.47
N GLY A 248 28.98 27.43 -33.17
CA GLY A 248 29.71 26.33 -33.80
C GLY A 248 30.45 25.42 -32.83
N GLN A 249 29.77 24.33 -32.44
CA GLN A 249 30.31 23.01 -32.74
C GLN A 249 29.13 22.11 -33.10
N LYS A 250 29.23 21.42 -34.24
CA LYS A 250 28.25 20.42 -34.66
C LYS A 250 28.24 19.33 -33.57
N ARG A 251 27.10 19.16 -32.90
CA ARG A 251 26.92 18.19 -31.81
C ARG A 251 27.14 16.73 -32.19
N PHE A 252 27.29 16.45 -33.49
CA PHE A 252 27.74 15.17 -34.01
C PHE A 252 28.91 15.43 -34.95
N SER A 253 30.13 15.42 -34.41
CA SER A 253 31.35 15.21 -35.21
C SER A 253 31.64 13.70 -35.24
N THR A 254 31.98 13.18 -36.42
CA THR A 254 32.54 11.83 -36.62
C THR A 254 34.02 11.75 -36.25
N ASP A 255 34.62 12.85 -35.79
CA ASP A 255 36.03 12.89 -35.42
C ASP A 255 36.23 12.66 -33.91
N ALA A 256 37.34 12.02 -33.59
CA ALA A 256 37.69 11.55 -32.25
C ALA A 256 37.71 12.69 -31.21
N PRO A 257 37.24 12.46 -29.98
CA PRO A 257 37.08 13.52 -28.99
C PRO A 257 38.42 13.96 -28.39
N ASP A 258 38.67 15.28 -28.40
CA ASP A 258 39.77 15.90 -27.67
C ASP A 258 39.42 16.14 -26.19
N SER A 259 40.23 15.52 -25.33
CA SER A 259 40.52 15.77 -23.90
C SER A 259 39.34 16.00 -22.93
N VAL A 260 38.78 14.89 -22.45
CA VAL A 260 38.08 14.77 -21.15
C VAL A 260 39.11 14.91 -20.01
N PRO A 261 38.80 15.51 -18.85
CA PRO A 261 39.69 15.49 -17.70
C PRO A 261 40.04 14.05 -17.31
N ALA A 262 41.33 13.79 -17.13
CA ALA A 262 41.92 12.49 -16.94
C ALA A 262 41.47 11.80 -15.65
N GLY A 263 40.32 11.12 -15.71
CA GLY A 263 40.07 9.89 -14.95
C GLY A 263 40.15 8.71 -15.91
N PRO A 264 40.72 7.55 -15.51
CA PRO A 264 40.70 6.39 -16.38
C PRO A 264 39.24 6.04 -16.65
N CYS A 265 38.83 5.99 -17.92
CA CYS A 265 37.58 5.32 -18.28
C CYS A 265 37.63 3.94 -17.60
N PRO A 266 36.65 3.58 -16.76
CA PRO A 266 36.71 2.32 -16.05
C PRO A 266 36.74 1.22 -17.11
N THR A 267 37.79 0.41 -17.07
CA THR A 267 37.92 -0.72 -17.98
C THR A 267 36.75 -1.67 -17.75
N ILE A 268 36.38 -2.45 -18.75
CA ILE A 268 35.32 -3.47 -18.62
C ILE A 268 35.55 -4.36 -17.38
N ASP A 269 36.81 -4.64 -17.05
CA ASP A 269 37.17 -5.44 -15.87
C ASP A 269 37.09 -4.70 -14.53
N ALA A 270 37.08 -3.36 -14.54
CA ALA A 270 36.79 -2.56 -13.35
C ALA A 270 35.27 -2.52 -13.09
N LEU A 271 34.47 -2.34 -14.15
CA LEU A 271 33.01 -2.37 -14.06
C LEU A 271 32.47 -3.75 -13.69
N ARG A 272 33.12 -4.83 -14.14
CA ARG A 272 32.80 -6.22 -13.77
C ARG A 272 32.88 -6.47 -12.26
N ARG A 273 33.91 -5.91 -11.61
CA ARG A 273 34.13 -6.04 -10.16
C ARG A 273 33.20 -5.15 -9.34
N ASP A 274 32.93 -3.93 -9.81
CA ASP A 274 32.06 -3.00 -9.09
C ASP A 274 30.57 -3.39 -9.13
N LEU A 275 30.15 -4.14 -10.16
CA LEU A 275 28.76 -4.56 -10.37
C LEU A 275 28.49 -6.03 -9.97
N ASP A 276 29.50 -6.74 -9.49
CA ASP A 276 29.44 -8.12 -8.99
C ASP A 276 28.72 -9.09 -9.97
N ILE A 277 29.01 -8.94 -11.27
CA ILE A 277 28.38 -9.74 -12.34
C ILE A 277 29.22 -11.01 -12.57
N PRO A 278 28.68 -12.22 -12.32
CA PRO A 278 29.44 -13.44 -12.49
C PRO A 278 29.71 -13.77 -13.97
N ASP A 279 30.88 -14.37 -14.23
CA ASP A 279 31.45 -14.54 -15.57
C ASP A 279 30.62 -15.46 -16.50
N ASP A 280 29.81 -16.33 -15.92
CA ASP A 280 28.86 -17.21 -16.62
C ASP A 280 27.75 -16.44 -17.35
N VAL A 281 27.28 -15.32 -16.77
CA VAL A 281 26.27 -14.44 -17.37
C VAL A 281 26.84 -13.74 -18.61
N LEU A 282 28.11 -13.35 -18.56
CA LEU A 282 28.78 -12.69 -19.68
C LEU A 282 29.19 -13.68 -20.78
N ALA A 283 29.57 -14.90 -20.39
CA ALA A 283 29.86 -15.99 -21.33
C ALA A 283 28.58 -16.50 -22.04
N SER A 284 27.41 -16.32 -21.41
CA SER A 284 26.11 -16.64 -22.01
C SER A 284 25.72 -15.70 -23.15
N LEU A 285 26.30 -14.50 -23.23
CA LEU A 285 26.18 -13.62 -24.38
C LEU A 285 27.12 -14.10 -25.49
N SER A 286 26.66 -15.09 -26.25
CA SER A 286 27.38 -15.56 -27.43
C SER A 286 27.69 -14.38 -28.38
N GLY A 287 28.86 -14.37 -29.02
CA GLY A 287 29.25 -13.31 -29.96
C GLY A 287 28.24 -13.11 -31.10
N ALA A 288 27.45 -14.13 -31.42
CA ALA A 288 26.36 -14.09 -32.40
C ALA A 288 25.15 -13.26 -31.94
N GLU A 289 24.86 -13.26 -30.64
CA GLU A 289 23.75 -12.53 -30.02
C GLU A 289 24.04 -11.03 -29.94
N LEU A 290 25.29 -10.69 -29.63
CA LEU A 290 25.81 -9.32 -29.69
C LEU A 290 25.81 -8.76 -31.12
N GLN A 291 26.08 -9.59 -32.13
CA GLN A 291 25.99 -9.18 -33.54
C GLN A 291 24.53 -8.98 -34.00
N ARG A 292 23.60 -9.82 -33.55
CA ARG A 292 22.15 -9.65 -33.83
C ARG A 292 21.57 -8.37 -33.23
N LEU A 293 21.92 -8.04 -31.99
CA LEU A 293 21.44 -6.80 -31.35
C LEU A 293 21.99 -5.55 -32.04
N ARG A 294 23.25 -5.60 -32.50
CA ARG A 294 23.86 -4.50 -33.26
C ARG A 294 23.28 -4.33 -34.67
N SER A 295 22.86 -5.42 -35.32
CA SER A 295 22.22 -5.33 -36.64
C SER A 295 20.78 -4.81 -36.52
N GLN A 296 20.03 -5.19 -35.48
CA GLN A 296 18.69 -4.68 -35.21
C GLN A 296 18.67 -3.18 -34.89
N ALA A 297 19.69 -2.67 -34.19
CA ALA A 297 19.81 -1.23 -33.90
C ALA A 297 20.16 -0.37 -35.13
N ARG A 298 20.55 -0.97 -36.26
CA ARG A 298 20.98 -0.26 -37.48
C ARG A 298 19.92 -0.21 -38.58
N THR A 299 18.82 -0.93 -38.47
CA THR A 299 17.71 -0.89 -39.43
C THR A 299 16.65 0.11 -38.96
N PRO A 300 16.42 1.23 -39.66
CA PRO A 300 15.27 2.09 -39.39
C PRO A 300 13.99 1.41 -39.87
N GLU A 301 13.00 1.26 -38.99
CA GLU A 301 11.66 0.82 -39.39
C GLU A 301 11.02 1.86 -40.32
N ALA A 302 10.82 1.48 -41.58
CA ALA A 302 10.00 2.23 -42.53
C ALA A 302 8.53 1.87 -42.30
N GLY A 303 7.82 2.70 -41.54
CA GLY A 303 6.36 2.67 -41.42
C GLY A 303 5.70 3.53 -42.50
N ASP A 304 5.10 2.86 -43.49
CA ASP A 304 4.00 3.29 -44.36
C ASP A 304 2.77 3.65 -43.48
N GLY A 305 1.94 4.66 -43.68
CA GLY A 305 1.79 5.74 -44.67
C GLY A 305 0.57 6.58 -44.23
N ASP A 306 0.49 7.85 -44.64
CA ASP A 306 -0.80 8.58 -44.63
C ASP A 306 -0.88 9.53 -45.82
N LYS A 307 -1.58 9.07 -46.86
CA LYS A 307 -1.88 9.82 -48.08
C LYS A 307 -3.12 10.69 -47.81
N LYS A 308 -2.88 11.98 -47.60
CA LYS A 308 -3.89 13.04 -47.82
C LYS A 308 -4.12 13.20 -49.31
N GLU A 309 -5.32 12.89 -49.79
CA GLU A 309 -5.85 13.51 -51.01
C GLU A 309 -7.35 13.79 -50.87
N SER A 310 -7.68 15.06 -51.01
CA SER A 310 -9.02 15.62 -50.98
C SER A 310 -9.39 16.09 -52.39
N ARG A 311 -10.57 15.69 -52.90
CA ARG A 311 -11.62 16.55 -53.51
C ARG A 311 -12.41 15.87 -54.64
N ASN A 312 -13.74 16.02 -54.53
CA ASN A 312 -14.73 16.26 -55.59
C ASN A 312 -14.40 15.79 -57.02
N ALA A 313 -15.17 14.80 -57.48
CA ALA A 313 -16.09 14.84 -58.63
C ALA A 313 -16.52 13.41 -58.98
#